data_AF-A0A356W602-F1
#
_entry.id   AF-A0A356W602-F1
#
_cell.length_a   1.000
_cell.length_b   1.000
_cell.length_c   1.000
_cell.angle_alpha   90.00
_cell.angle_beta   90.00
_cell.angle_gamma   90.00
#
_symmetry.space_group_name_H-M   'P 1'
#
loop_
_entity.id
_entity.type
_entity.pdbx_description
1 polymer ?
#
loop_
_entity_poly.entity_id
_entity_poly.type
_entity_poly.pdbx_seq_one_letter_code
_entity_poly.pdbx_strand_id
1 'polypeptide(L)' 'MTYELPPAWDGRVNSLGFAKPPAETRVVAAMSGGVDSSVVAAMLKAQG' A
#
# COMPACT_ATOMS: atom_id res chain seq x y z
N MET A 1 -13.44 17.77 22.23
CA MET A 1 -12.44 16.72 21.99
C MET A 1 -12.33 16.57 20.47
N THR A 2 -11.49 17.39 19.84
CA THR A 2 -11.30 17.38 18.39
C THR A 2 -10.32 16.27 18.06
N TYR A 3 -10.74 15.29 17.24
CA TYR A 3 -9.79 14.35 16.67
C TYR A 3 -9.02 15.11 15.58
N GLU A 4 -7.71 15.22 15.71
CA GLU A 4 -6.88 15.66 14.58
C GLU A 4 -6.83 14.49 13.59
N LEU A 5 -7.23 14.76 12.35
CA LEU A 5 -7.03 13.81 11.27
C LEU A 5 -5.51 13.63 11.08
N PRO A 6 -5.01 12.39 10.97
CA PRO A 6 -3.60 12.18 10.67
C PRO A 6 -3.24 12.92 9.38
N PRO A 7 -2.02 13.48 9.28
CA PRO A 7 -1.62 14.27 8.14
C PRO A 7 -1.80 13.48 6.85
N ALA A 8 -2.45 14.11 5.86
CA ALA A 8 -2.57 13.58 4.52
C ALA A 8 -1.16 13.50 3.91
N TRP A 9 -0.55 12.31 3.99
CA TRP A 9 0.76 11.90 3.47
C TRP A 9 1.88 12.94 3.56
N ASP A 10 2.91 12.64 4.35
CA ASP A 10 4.07 13.53 4.61
C ASP A 10 5.07 13.71 3.46
N GLY A 11 4.70 13.34 2.22
CA GLY A 11 5.54 13.51 1.02
C GLY A 11 6.75 12.57 0.94
N ARG A 12 6.85 11.56 1.81
CA ARG A 12 7.94 10.57 1.78
C ARG A 12 7.77 9.53 0.67
N VAL A 13 8.87 8.91 0.26
CA VAL A 13 8.84 7.73 -0.60
C VAL A 13 8.18 6.56 0.13
N ASN A 14 7.32 5.82 -0.57
CA ASN A 14 6.67 4.64 -0.02
C ASN A 14 7.58 3.40 -0.02
N SER A 15 7.10 2.28 0.52
CA SER A 15 7.85 1.02 0.63
C SER A 15 8.29 0.45 -0.73
N LEU A 16 7.63 0.84 -1.82
CA LEU A 16 7.94 0.44 -3.19
C LEU A 16 8.87 1.44 -3.91
N GLY A 17 9.32 2.50 -3.21
CA GLY A 17 10.25 3.50 -3.74
C GLY A 17 9.59 4.62 -4.55
N PHE A 18 8.26 4.76 -4.53
CA PHE A 18 7.57 5.85 -5.23
C PHE A 18 7.32 7.05 -4.31
N ALA A 19 7.55 8.26 -4.82
CA ALA A 19 7.19 9.51 -4.16
C ALA A 19 5.69 9.84 -4.35
N LYS A 20 4.82 8.96 -3.86
CA LYS A 20 3.36 9.12 -3.79
C LYS A 20 2.78 8.28 -2.64
N PRO A 21 1.57 8.58 -2.13
CA PRO A 21 0.96 7.77 -1.09
C PRO A 21 0.81 6.31 -1.56
N PRO A 22 0.93 5.32 -0.66
CA PRO A 22 0.62 3.92 -0.97
C PRO A 22 -0.77 3.76 -1.61
N ALA A 23 -1.79 4.45 -1.06
CA ALA A 23 -3.17 4.41 -1.54
C ALA A 23 -3.37 4.89 -3.00
N GLU A 24 -2.43 5.66 -3.56
CA GLU A 24 -2.44 6.10 -4.97
C GLU A 24 -1.49 5.27 -5.86
N THR A 25 -0.83 4.28 -5.27
CA THR A 25 0.07 3.36 -5.94
C THR A 25 -0.67 2.09 -6.35
N ARG A 26 -1.17 2.08 -7.59
CA ARG A 26 -1.80 0.88 -8.15
C ARG A 26 -0.76 -0.17 -8.51
N VAL A 27 -0.84 -1.33 -7.86
CA VAL A 27 0.00 -2.51 -8.12
C VAL A 27 -0.88 -3.62 -8.67
N VAL A 28 -0.40 -4.30 -9.73
CA VAL A 28 -1.06 -5.48 -10.30
C VAL A 28 -0.23 -6.71 -9.93
N ALA A 29 -0.85 -7.67 -9.25
CA ALA A 29 -0.25 -8.96 -8.97
C ALA A 29 -0.72 -10.00 -9.98
N ALA A 30 0.21 -10.74 -10.57
CA ALA A 30 -0.14 -11.93 -11.34
C ALA A 30 -0.58 -13.04 -10.38
N MET A 31 -1.81 -13.52 -10.53
CA MET A 31 -2.42 -14.48 -9.62
C MET A 31 -2.48 -15.86 -10.28
N SER A 32 -1.66 -16.80 -9.79
CA SER A 32 -1.75 -18.22 -10.19
C SER A 32 -2.76 -19.01 -9.37
N GLY A 33 -3.18 -18.45 -8.22
CA GLY A 33 -3.99 -19.15 -7.21
C GLY A 33 -3.15 -19.90 -6.17
N GLY A 34 -1.82 -19.89 -6.29
CA GLY A 34 -0.91 -20.45 -5.30
C GLY A 34 -0.74 -19.57 -4.06
N VAL A 35 -0.29 -20.18 -2.97
CA VAL A 35 -0.10 -19.54 -1.65
C VAL A 35 0.79 -18.30 -1.75
N ASP A 36 1.93 -18.38 -2.43
CA ASP A 36 2.88 -17.26 -2.54
C ASP A 36 2.22 -16.01 -3.15
N SER A 37 1.50 -16.21 -4.25
CA SER A 37 0.79 -15.12 -4.93
C SER A 37 -0.29 -14.50 -4.02
N SER A 38 -0.99 -15.32 -3.24
CA SER A 38 -2.03 -14.85 -2.30
C SER A 38 -1.46 -14.08 -1.11
N VAL A 39 -0.31 -14.51 -0.57
CA VAL A 39 0.39 -13.82 0.52
C VAL A 39 0.89 -12.47 0.05
N VAL A 40 1.51 -12.40 -1.13
CA VAL A 40 1.96 -11.13 -1.71
C VAL A 40 0.80 -10.16 -1.91
N ALA A 41 -0.34 -10.63 -2.45
CA ALA A 41 -1.52 -9.80 -2.63
C ALA A 41 -2.07 -9.27 -1.29
N ALA A 42 -2.13 -10.11 -0.26
CA ALA A 42 -2.55 -9.73 1.08
C ALA A 42 -1.59 -8.70 1.72
N MET A 43 -0.29 -8.90 1.57
CA MET A 43 0.72 -7.98 2.10
C MET A 43 0.66 -6.61 1.41
N LEU A 44 0.53 -6.57 0.09
CA LEU A 44 0.35 -5.32 -0.66
C LEU A 44 -0.92 -4.60 -0.23
N LYS A 45 -2.02 -5.33 -0.02
CA LYS A 45 -3.27 -4.75 0.46
C LYS A 45 -3.16 -4.18 1.87
N ALA A 46 -2.38 -4.80 2.75
CA ALA A 46 -2.16 -4.33 4.12
C ALA A 46 -1.30 -3.06 4.20
N GLN A 47 -0.48 -2.79 3.18
CA GLN A 47 0.40 -1.62 3.14
C GLN A 47 -0.27 -0.33 2.63
N GLY A 48 -1.51 -0.43 2.11
CA GLY A 48 -2.33 0.72 1.70
C GLY A 48 -2.53 0.80 0.21
#